data_AF-A0A8T7HCS7-F1
#
_entry.id   AF-A0A8T7HCS7-F1
#
_cell.length_a   1.000
_cell.length_b   1.000
_cell.length_c   1.000
_cell.angle_alpha   90.00
_cell.angle_beta   90.00
_cell.angle_gamma   90.00
#
_symmetry.space_group_name_H-M   'P 1'
#
loop_
_entity.id
_entity.type
_entity.pdbx_description
1 polymer ?
#
loop_
_entity_poly.entity_id
_entity_poly.type
_entity_poly.pdbx_seq_one_letter_code
_entity_poly.pdbx_strand_id
1 'polypeptide(L)'
;MEQKQLDELDESYFEEFVDEDPLEDVKISPAKPKKSTKKEAKKTSSKEESVNKIEITPLKEAEPVHEFEKEAPKVVETAASVDPWESKKVHDPWDDDEDDGEGFFKEVSTWKAITGIVVVLLIFSVFTQGFQFTDNVNPTGAATSSITSLEAQNKVLAYVNENLLQPPFVAEVVKTEDVGDLYKVSLTVAGQAVDSYITKTGDLFFPQGFDTNVDPLTGEAVNLEGVVDEPVVEVKDEVTKPEVVVEKPAVEVKEEVVEVKEPVVEKKPVVPASTKSLSVAAKKWLFEPEMLKVKQGDVIKLTIVPSGLDFTFAIADLGVSQEVRGETIVQFTADKKGSFAVSCASCEDWRGMSGTLVVE
;
A
#
# COMPACT_ATOMS: atom_id res chain seq x y z
N MET A 1 -47.40 -34.69 14.19
CA MET A 1 -46.59 -34.20 15.30
C MET A 1 -45.41 -33.49 14.66
N GLU A 2 -45.64 -32.33 14.03
CA GLU A 2 -45.60 -31.01 14.65
C GLU A 2 -44.28 -30.74 15.37
N GLN A 3 -43.42 -29.95 14.73
CA GLN A 3 -42.57 -28.96 15.36
C GLN A 3 -42.34 -27.84 14.35
N LYS A 4 -43.33 -26.95 14.30
CA LYS A 4 -43.17 -25.53 13.93
C LYS A 4 -42.88 -24.81 15.25
N GLN A 5 -41.78 -24.07 15.32
CA GLN A 5 -41.57 -22.87 16.17
C GLN A 5 -40.08 -22.51 16.13
N LEU A 6 -39.72 -21.59 15.24
CA LEU A 6 -38.47 -20.82 15.26
C LEU A 6 -38.61 -19.66 14.26
N ASP A 7 -39.68 -18.88 14.46
CA ASP A 7 -39.82 -17.51 13.97
C ASP A 7 -40.06 -16.65 15.21
N GLU A 8 -39.59 -15.40 15.21
CA GLU A 8 -39.55 -14.42 16.32
C GLU A 8 -38.22 -14.39 17.08
N LEU A 9 -37.17 -13.93 16.40
CA LEU A 9 -36.02 -13.28 17.04
C LEU A 9 -36.08 -11.79 16.68
N ASP A 10 -36.15 -10.98 17.72
CA ASP A 10 -36.41 -9.54 17.78
C ASP A 10 -35.66 -8.67 16.74
N GLU A 11 -36.43 -7.99 15.88
CA GLU A 11 -35.97 -6.86 15.04
C GLU A 11 -36.04 -5.50 15.79
N SER A 12 -36.14 -5.49 17.13
CA SER A 12 -36.45 -4.27 17.89
C SER A 12 -35.25 -3.57 18.57
N TYR A 13 -33.99 -3.96 18.28
CA TYR A 13 -32.83 -3.50 19.07
C TYR A 13 -31.82 -2.58 18.35
N PHE A 14 -32.12 -2.03 17.15
CA PHE A 14 -31.10 -1.29 16.39
C PHE A 14 -31.54 0.06 15.82
N GLU A 15 -32.37 0.82 16.55
CA GLU A 15 -32.85 2.13 16.07
C GLU A 15 -32.53 3.34 16.97
N GLU A 16 -31.69 3.21 18.00
CA GLU A 16 -31.45 4.32 18.91
C GLU A 16 -29.97 4.42 19.28
N PHE A 17 -29.13 5.02 18.40
CA PHE A 17 -27.86 5.68 18.77
C PHE A 17 -27.24 6.38 17.55
N VAL A 18 -27.85 7.48 17.10
CA VAL A 18 -27.13 8.54 16.38
C VAL A 18 -27.66 9.86 16.91
N ASP A 19 -27.28 10.20 18.13
CA ASP A 19 -27.31 11.58 18.58
C ASP A 19 -26.20 12.33 17.84
N GLU A 20 -26.62 13.19 16.91
CA GLU A 20 -25.80 14.20 16.27
C GLU A 20 -25.20 15.14 17.33
N ASP A 21 -23.90 14.99 17.61
CA ASP A 21 -23.13 16.03 18.28
C ASP A 21 -22.95 17.23 17.33
N PRO A 22 -23.44 18.44 17.68
CA PRO A 22 -23.12 19.64 16.93
C PRO A 22 -21.66 20.03 17.21
N LEU A 23 -20.83 19.95 16.17
CA LEU A 23 -19.47 20.49 16.17
C LEU A 23 -19.49 21.98 16.54
N GLU A 24 -19.04 22.30 17.75
CA GLU A 24 -18.80 23.68 18.17
C GLU A 24 -17.60 24.27 17.42
N ASP A 25 -17.82 25.42 16.79
CA ASP A 25 -16.81 26.23 16.11
C ASP A 25 -15.70 26.69 17.06
N VAL A 26 -14.54 26.04 16.99
CA VAL A 26 -13.31 26.50 17.66
C VAL A 26 -12.79 27.76 16.98
N LYS A 27 -13.13 28.92 17.54
CA LYS A 27 -12.58 30.24 17.21
C LYS A 27 -11.10 30.33 17.62
N ILE A 28 -10.20 29.96 16.71
CA ILE A 28 -8.76 30.18 16.87
C ILE A 28 -8.47 31.68 16.75
N SER A 29 -8.12 32.30 17.88
CA SER A 29 -7.62 33.67 17.93
C SER A 29 -6.15 33.74 17.45
N PRO A 30 -5.75 34.71 16.62
CA PRO A 30 -4.38 34.81 16.13
C PRO A 30 -3.42 35.27 17.24
N ALA A 31 -2.48 34.39 17.61
CA ALA A 31 -1.39 34.70 18.53
C ALA A 31 -0.36 35.64 17.87
N LYS A 32 -0.04 36.74 18.58
CA LYS A 32 0.97 37.74 18.19
C LYS A 32 2.39 37.17 18.17
N PRO A 33 3.27 37.66 17.27
CA PRO A 33 4.66 37.23 17.21
C PRO A 33 5.49 37.85 18.36
N LYS A 34 6.11 37.01 19.20
CA LYS A 34 7.13 37.46 20.15
C LYS A 34 8.51 37.45 19.50
N LYS A 35 9.09 38.65 19.46
CA LYS A 35 10.47 39.00 19.11
C LYS A 35 11.50 38.27 19.99
N SER A 36 12.52 37.76 19.31
CA SER A 36 13.96 37.76 19.65
C SER A 36 14.40 37.87 21.12
N THR A 37 15.20 36.91 21.57
CA THR A 37 16.40 37.24 22.35
C THR A 37 17.56 36.32 22.01
N LYS A 38 18.60 36.97 21.51
CA LYS A 38 19.97 36.56 21.23
C LYS A 38 20.66 36.19 22.56
N LYS A 39 21.30 35.02 22.65
CA LYS A 39 22.47 34.86 23.53
C LYS A 39 23.45 33.81 23.03
N GLU A 40 24.70 34.19 23.12
CA GLU A 40 25.90 33.62 22.52
C GLU A 40 26.46 32.41 23.28
N ALA A 41 27.08 31.52 22.48
CA ALA A 41 28.38 30.88 22.66
C ALA A 41 28.73 30.06 23.94
N LYS A 42 28.94 28.75 23.72
CA LYS A 42 30.12 27.97 24.18
C LYS A 42 30.08 26.60 23.47
N LYS A 43 30.80 26.34 22.38
CA LYS A 43 32.22 25.95 22.22
C LYS A 43 32.63 24.67 22.97
N THR A 44 32.66 23.55 22.24
CA THR A 44 33.61 22.39 22.29
C THR A 44 33.21 21.47 21.12
N SER A 45 33.89 21.46 19.96
CA SER A 45 34.92 20.48 19.52
C SER A 45 34.69 19.07 20.09
N SER A 46 34.71 17.96 19.36
CA SER A 46 35.35 17.58 18.09
C SER A 46 34.80 16.19 17.71
N LYS A 47 34.63 15.88 16.42
CA LYS A 47 35.25 14.73 15.73
C LYS A 47 34.62 14.60 14.35
N GLU A 48 35.38 15.04 13.36
CA GLU A 48 35.17 14.75 11.94
C GLU A 48 35.22 13.23 11.71
N GLU A 49 34.24 12.72 10.98
CA GLU A 49 34.45 11.56 10.12
C GLU A 49 33.90 11.91 8.73
N SER A 50 34.83 12.01 7.80
CA SER A 50 34.68 12.38 6.40
C SER A 50 34.26 11.16 5.57
N VAL A 51 33.09 11.19 4.93
CA VAL A 51 32.78 10.25 3.83
C VAL A 51 32.00 10.95 2.71
N ASN A 52 32.73 11.13 1.60
CA ASN A 52 32.34 11.20 0.18
C ASN A 52 31.16 12.06 -0.28
N LYS A 53 31.55 13.25 -0.75
CA LYS A 53 30.88 14.06 -1.77
C LYS A 53 30.83 13.28 -3.09
N ILE A 54 29.65 12.80 -3.50
CA ILE A 54 29.41 12.27 -4.85
C ILE A 54 29.12 13.47 -5.76
N GLU A 55 30.11 13.78 -6.59
CA GLU A 55 30.03 14.73 -7.69
C GLU A 55 29.31 14.05 -8.86
N ILE A 56 28.05 14.44 -9.11
CA ILE A 56 27.28 13.93 -10.25
C ILE A 56 27.68 14.73 -11.49
N THR A 57 28.53 14.12 -12.32
CA THR A 57 28.87 14.58 -13.66
C THR A 57 27.63 14.51 -14.56
N PRO A 58 27.35 15.52 -15.40
CA PRO A 58 26.22 15.50 -16.32
C PRO A 58 26.40 14.41 -17.38
N LEU A 59 25.44 13.49 -17.44
CA LEU A 59 25.41 12.40 -18.40
C LEU A 59 25.12 12.96 -19.80
N LYS A 60 25.99 12.54 -20.71
CA LYS A 60 26.07 12.89 -22.12
C LYS A 60 24.81 12.47 -22.89
N GLU A 61 24.31 13.43 -23.66
CA GLU A 61 23.30 13.34 -24.71
C GLU A 61 23.57 12.15 -25.64
N ALA A 62 22.60 11.23 -25.72
CA ALA A 62 22.62 10.08 -26.61
C ALA A 62 21.67 10.32 -27.80
N GLU A 63 22.20 10.02 -28.98
CA GLU A 63 21.63 10.19 -30.31
C GLU A 63 20.33 9.40 -30.57
N PRO A 64 19.52 9.81 -31.57
CA PRO A 64 18.18 9.29 -31.78
C PRO A 64 18.16 7.85 -32.32
N VAL A 65 17.42 6.98 -31.63
CA VAL A 65 17.15 5.61 -32.08
C VAL A 65 15.97 5.59 -33.03
N HIS A 66 16.26 4.98 -34.18
CA HIS A 66 15.42 4.55 -35.28
C HIS A 66 13.91 4.35 -35.02
N GLU A 67 13.17 5.05 -35.89
CA GLU A 67 11.79 4.88 -36.30
C GLU A 67 11.47 3.40 -36.66
N PHE A 68 10.56 2.78 -35.91
CA PHE A 68 9.98 1.49 -36.24
C PHE A 68 8.68 1.73 -37.02
N GLU A 69 8.72 1.50 -38.33
CA GLU A 69 7.54 1.44 -39.19
C GLU A 69 6.59 0.33 -38.76
N LYS A 70 5.30 0.69 -38.66
CA LYS A 70 4.18 -0.25 -38.53
C LYS A 70 3.95 -0.94 -39.87
N GLU A 71 4.17 -2.25 -39.95
CA GLU A 71 3.57 -3.08 -40.99
C GLU A 71 2.28 -3.76 -40.50
N ALA A 72 1.22 -3.61 -41.29
CA ALA A 72 -0.10 -4.19 -41.08
C ALA A 72 -0.13 -5.69 -41.41
N PRO A 73 -0.98 -6.50 -40.74
CA PRO A 73 -1.10 -7.92 -41.06
C PRO A 73 -1.87 -8.13 -42.38
N LYS A 74 -1.17 -8.67 -43.39
CA LYS A 74 -1.78 -9.22 -44.61
C LYS A 74 -2.39 -10.59 -44.33
N VAL A 75 -3.67 -10.67 -44.61
CA VAL A 75 -4.46 -11.89 -44.81
C VAL A 75 -3.84 -12.70 -45.96
N VAL A 76 -3.56 -13.98 -45.72
CA VAL A 76 -3.27 -14.95 -46.80
C VAL A 76 -4.13 -16.19 -46.57
N GLU A 77 -5.18 -16.27 -47.39
CA GLU A 77 -5.86 -17.51 -47.73
C GLU A 77 -4.89 -18.40 -48.53
N THR A 78 -4.73 -19.65 -48.13
CA THR A 78 -4.36 -20.73 -49.07
C THR A 78 -5.12 -22.00 -48.70
N ALA A 79 -6.03 -22.35 -49.60
CA ALA A 79 -6.74 -23.60 -49.63
C ALA A 79 -5.88 -24.72 -50.26
N ALA A 80 -6.23 -25.94 -49.85
CA ALA A 80 -6.07 -27.23 -50.53
C ALA A 80 -4.66 -27.83 -50.68
N SER A 81 -4.50 -29.07 -50.19
CA SER A 81 -4.33 -30.26 -51.05
C SER A 81 -3.51 -31.37 -50.35
N VAL A 82 -4.15 -32.54 -50.08
CA VAL A 82 -3.62 -33.92 -50.31
C VAL A 82 -2.43 -34.36 -49.40
N ASP A 83 -2.35 -35.52 -48.73
CA ASP A 83 -3.09 -36.79 -48.68
C ASP A 83 -2.66 -37.59 -47.41
N PRO A 84 -3.21 -38.79 -47.15
CA PRO A 84 -3.25 -39.45 -45.83
C PRO A 84 -2.08 -40.42 -45.56
N TRP A 85 -2.09 -40.98 -44.35
CA TRP A 85 -1.37 -42.16 -43.83
C TRP A 85 0.16 -42.16 -43.89
N GLU A 86 0.80 -41.89 -42.74
CA GLU A 86 2.09 -42.52 -42.43
C GLU A 86 2.10 -42.99 -40.98
N SER A 87 2.16 -44.31 -40.83
CA SER A 87 2.17 -45.08 -39.61
C SER A 87 3.43 -44.81 -38.80
N LYS A 88 3.28 -44.14 -37.65
CA LYS A 88 4.33 -44.18 -36.61
C LYS A 88 4.43 -45.61 -36.08
N LYS A 89 5.58 -46.22 -36.35
CA LYS A 89 6.00 -47.52 -35.82
C LYS A 89 5.89 -47.51 -34.29
N VAL A 90 5.19 -48.50 -33.78
CA VAL A 90 5.18 -48.90 -32.37
C VAL A 90 6.59 -49.36 -32.02
N HIS A 91 7.16 -48.76 -30.98
CA HIS A 91 8.42 -49.18 -30.38
C HIS A 91 8.13 -50.39 -29.50
N ASP A 92 8.69 -51.56 -29.84
CA ASP A 92 8.53 -52.80 -29.10
C ASP A 92 9.56 -52.85 -27.97
N PRO A 93 9.18 -52.85 -26.69
CA PRO A 93 10.10 -52.77 -25.55
C PRO A 93 10.73 -54.13 -25.16
N TRP A 94 10.79 -55.09 -26.09
CA TRP A 94 11.28 -56.45 -25.85
C TRP A 94 12.31 -56.95 -26.90
N ASP A 95 12.92 -56.05 -27.68
CA ASP A 95 14.14 -56.40 -28.44
C ASP A 95 15.32 -56.47 -27.45
N ASP A 96 15.45 -57.63 -26.82
CA ASP A 96 16.69 -58.15 -26.23
C ASP A 96 17.65 -58.50 -27.38
N ASP A 97 18.29 -57.49 -27.97
CA ASP A 97 19.43 -57.70 -28.85
C ASP A 97 20.73 -57.27 -28.15
N GLU A 98 21.49 -58.32 -27.91
CA GLU A 98 22.89 -58.44 -27.52
C GLU A 98 23.76 -57.37 -28.22
N ASP A 99 24.35 -56.45 -27.44
CA ASP A 99 25.53 -55.71 -27.86
C ASP A 99 26.60 -55.79 -26.75
N ASP A 100 27.54 -56.68 -27.04
CA ASP A 100 28.77 -57.05 -26.38
C ASP A 100 29.79 -55.91 -26.43
N GLY A 101 29.46 -54.83 -25.71
CA GLY A 101 30.37 -53.73 -25.41
C GLY A 101 31.42 -54.09 -24.36
N GLU A 102 32.58 -54.52 -24.86
CA GLU A 102 33.89 -54.67 -24.25
C GLU A 102 34.09 -54.03 -22.85
N GLY A 103 34.26 -54.92 -21.87
CA GLY A 103 34.43 -54.59 -20.46
C GLY A 103 35.81 -54.03 -20.09
N PHE A 104 35.78 -52.87 -19.44
CA PHE A 104 36.91 -52.31 -18.68
C PHE A 104 36.72 -52.39 -17.15
N PHE A 105 35.67 -53.03 -16.64
CA PHE A 105 35.32 -53.00 -15.19
C PHE A 105 35.19 -54.39 -14.53
N LYS A 106 36.03 -55.38 -14.86
CA LYS A 106 35.91 -56.74 -14.29
C LYS A 106 36.71 -57.05 -13.02
N GLU A 107 37.36 -56.10 -12.36
CA GLU A 107 38.00 -56.37 -11.05
C GLU A 107 37.81 -55.30 -9.98
N VAL A 108 36.92 -54.32 -10.19
CA VAL A 108 36.58 -53.37 -9.13
C VAL A 108 35.54 -54.03 -8.23
N SER A 109 36.01 -54.55 -7.09
CA SER A 109 35.20 -55.17 -6.04
C SER A 109 33.87 -54.44 -5.87
N THR A 110 32.75 -55.13 -6.16
CA THR A 110 31.40 -54.57 -6.20
C THR A 110 31.05 -53.79 -4.93
N TRP A 111 31.63 -54.17 -3.79
CA TRP A 111 31.45 -53.48 -2.53
C TRP A 111 32.09 -52.09 -2.50
N LYS A 112 33.25 -51.91 -3.14
CA LYS A 112 33.92 -50.60 -3.28
C LYS A 112 33.14 -49.65 -4.19
N ALA A 113 32.53 -50.18 -5.25
CA ALA A 113 31.68 -49.40 -6.16
C ALA A 113 30.41 -48.90 -5.44
N ILE A 114 29.78 -49.75 -4.62
CA ILE A 114 28.60 -49.36 -3.83
C ILE A 114 28.98 -48.28 -2.80
N THR A 115 30.10 -48.42 -2.07
CA THR A 115 30.54 -47.36 -1.15
C THR A 115 30.89 -46.06 -1.87
N GLY A 116 31.46 -46.12 -3.07
CA GLY A 116 31.75 -44.93 -3.87
C GLY A 116 30.47 -44.19 -4.28
N ILE A 117 29.46 -44.93 -4.75
CA ILE A 117 28.16 -44.36 -5.14
C ILE A 117 27.45 -43.75 -3.93
N VAL A 118 27.47 -44.42 -2.76
CA VAL A 118 26.86 -43.90 -1.53
C VAL A 118 27.56 -42.62 -1.07
N VAL A 119 28.90 -42.55 -1.11
CA VAL A 119 29.64 -41.34 -0.73
C VAL A 119 29.36 -40.19 -1.70
N VAL A 120 29.29 -40.45 -3.01
CA VAL A 120 28.96 -39.42 -4.00
C VAL A 120 27.51 -38.94 -3.83
N LEU A 121 26.55 -39.84 -3.57
CA LEU A 121 25.17 -39.47 -3.24
C LEU A 121 25.07 -38.70 -1.93
N LEU A 122 25.89 -39.01 -0.93
CA LEU A 122 25.92 -38.30 0.34
C LEU A 122 26.48 -36.87 0.16
N ILE A 123 27.55 -36.72 -0.62
CA ILE A 123 28.08 -35.40 -1.00
C ILE A 123 27.03 -34.61 -1.79
N PHE A 124 26.37 -35.23 -2.77
CA PHE A 124 25.29 -34.57 -3.52
C PHE A 124 24.13 -34.19 -2.60
N SER A 125 23.73 -35.05 -1.67
CA SER A 125 22.64 -34.79 -0.71
C SER A 125 22.97 -33.64 0.26
N VAL A 126 24.25 -33.45 0.62
CA VAL A 126 24.74 -32.29 1.36
C VAL A 126 24.68 -31.01 0.53
N PHE A 127 24.98 -31.07 -0.77
CA PHE A 127 24.97 -29.89 -1.65
C PHE A 127 23.57 -29.53 -2.20
N THR A 128 22.66 -30.49 -2.35
CA THR A 128 21.29 -30.27 -2.84
C THR A 128 20.28 -29.97 -1.73
N GLN A 129 20.72 -29.41 -0.60
CA GLN A 129 19.84 -28.89 0.46
C GLN A 129 19.00 -29.96 1.20
N GLY A 130 19.35 -31.26 1.12
CA GLY A 130 18.59 -32.34 1.77
C GLY A 130 18.78 -32.42 3.29
N PHE A 131 19.85 -31.82 3.80
CA PHE A 131 20.09 -31.62 5.23
C PHE A 131 20.07 -30.13 5.53
N GLN A 132 18.89 -29.53 5.53
CA GLN A 132 18.64 -28.30 6.26
C GLN A 132 18.74 -28.63 7.75
N PHE A 133 19.96 -28.77 8.27
CA PHE A 133 20.22 -28.53 9.68
C PHE A 133 19.95 -27.04 9.89
N THR A 134 18.68 -26.70 10.05
CA THR A 134 18.31 -25.40 10.59
C THR A 134 19.06 -25.28 11.91
N ASP A 135 19.89 -24.24 12.03
CA ASP A 135 20.86 -24.00 13.11
C ASP A 135 20.25 -23.86 14.52
N ASN A 136 19.04 -24.36 14.75
CA ASN A 136 18.25 -24.18 15.98
C ASN A 136 18.01 -25.46 16.78
N VAL A 137 18.62 -26.60 16.41
CA VAL A 137 18.51 -27.80 17.24
C VAL A 137 19.58 -27.78 18.34
N ASN A 138 19.22 -27.16 19.46
CA ASN A 138 19.99 -27.26 20.70
C ASN A 138 20.02 -28.75 21.14
N PRO A 139 21.20 -29.36 21.38
CA PRO A 139 21.33 -30.80 21.65
C PRO A 139 20.74 -31.25 23.01
N THR A 140 20.05 -30.38 23.73
CA THR A 140 19.42 -30.64 25.03
C THR A 140 17.97 -31.11 24.94
N GLY A 141 17.42 -31.34 23.74
CA GLY A 141 16.11 -31.99 23.56
C GLY A 141 14.89 -31.10 23.87
N ALA A 142 15.10 -29.84 24.23
CA ALA A 142 14.08 -28.80 24.26
C ALA A 142 14.20 -27.97 22.99
N ALA A 143 13.60 -28.45 21.89
CA ALA A 143 13.55 -27.73 20.63
C ALA A 143 12.54 -26.58 20.74
N THR A 144 12.98 -25.41 21.20
CA THR A 144 12.23 -24.17 20.97
C THR A 144 12.55 -23.75 19.54
N SER A 145 11.69 -24.14 18.59
CA SER A 145 11.77 -23.74 17.19
C SER A 145 11.52 -22.24 17.05
N SER A 146 12.51 -21.41 17.38
CA SER A 146 12.41 -19.96 17.19
C SER A 146 12.68 -19.62 15.73
N ILE A 147 11.73 -18.95 15.08
CA ILE A 147 11.87 -18.42 13.73
C ILE A 147 12.74 -17.16 13.75
N THR A 148 13.42 -16.88 12.64
CA THR A 148 14.16 -15.63 12.50
C THR A 148 13.21 -14.44 12.24
N SER A 149 13.65 -13.21 12.51
CA SER A 149 12.85 -12.00 12.23
C SER A 149 12.43 -11.89 10.76
N LEU A 150 13.28 -12.30 9.82
CA LEU A 150 12.95 -12.33 8.38
C LEU A 150 11.88 -13.39 8.06
N GLU A 151 11.97 -14.56 8.69
CA GLU A 151 10.96 -15.61 8.53
C GLU A 151 9.61 -15.17 9.13
N ALA A 152 9.63 -14.50 10.28
CA ALA A 152 8.46 -13.89 10.90
C ALA A 152 7.79 -12.88 9.95
N GLN A 153 8.58 -11.97 9.35
CA GLN A 153 8.12 -11.00 8.37
C GLN A 153 7.41 -11.69 7.19
N ASN A 154 8.03 -12.71 6.61
CA ASN A 154 7.47 -13.42 5.46
C ASN A 154 6.17 -14.18 5.83
N LYS A 155 6.14 -14.83 7.00
CA LYS A 155 4.93 -15.54 7.48
C LYS A 155 3.77 -14.57 7.72
N VAL A 156 4.04 -13.43 8.37
CA VAL A 156 3.03 -12.39 8.60
C VAL A 156 2.50 -11.84 7.28
N LEU A 157 3.39 -11.47 6.35
CA LEU A 157 3.00 -10.91 5.06
C LEU A 157 2.16 -11.90 4.24
N ALA A 158 2.55 -13.17 4.21
CA ALA A 158 1.79 -14.22 3.52
C ALA A 158 0.41 -14.40 4.17
N TYR A 159 0.35 -14.56 5.49
CA TYR A 159 -0.92 -14.78 6.19
C TYR A 159 -1.89 -13.62 6.00
N VAL A 160 -1.43 -12.38 6.13
CA VAL A 160 -2.24 -11.16 5.98
C VAL A 160 -2.79 -11.05 4.55
N ASN A 161 -1.93 -11.19 3.53
CA ASN A 161 -2.35 -11.04 2.13
C ASN A 161 -3.26 -12.18 1.65
N GLU A 162 -3.09 -13.40 2.16
CA GLU A 162 -3.89 -14.55 1.74
C GLU A 162 -5.21 -14.69 2.50
N ASN A 163 -5.25 -14.33 3.79
CA ASN A 163 -6.38 -14.67 4.66
C ASN A 163 -7.15 -13.45 5.17
N LEU A 164 -6.50 -12.30 5.33
CA LEU A 164 -7.12 -11.11 5.94
C LEU A 164 -7.49 -10.06 4.90
N LEU A 165 -6.69 -9.91 3.85
CA LEU A 165 -6.94 -8.95 2.80
C LEU A 165 -7.62 -9.61 1.61
N GLN A 166 -8.71 -8.99 1.15
CA GLN A 166 -9.29 -9.33 -0.13
C GLN A 166 -8.57 -8.55 -1.24
N PRO A 167 -8.34 -9.14 -2.42
CA PRO A 167 -7.90 -8.38 -3.58
C PRO A 167 -8.82 -7.17 -3.79
N PRO A 168 -8.29 -5.95 -3.99
CA PRO A 168 -6.95 -5.64 -4.50
C PRO A 168 -5.91 -5.22 -3.43
N PHE A 169 -6.23 -5.30 -2.14
CA PHE A 169 -5.35 -4.78 -1.10
C PHE A 169 -4.13 -5.66 -0.89
N VAL A 170 -2.96 -5.04 -0.75
CA VAL A 170 -1.68 -5.72 -0.46
C VAL A 170 -1.05 -5.04 0.74
N ALA A 171 -0.65 -5.85 1.72
CA ALA A 171 0.16 -5.44 2.86
C ALA A 171 1.63 -5.45 2.49
N GLU A 172 2.34 -4.38 2.88
CA GLU A 172 3.80 -4.32 2.84
C GLU A 172 4.35 -4.19 4.26
N VAL A 173 5.55 -4.72 4.51
CA VAL A 173 6.18 -4.63 5.84
C VAL A 173 7.09 -3.40 5.87
N VAL A 174 6.89 -2.56 6.89
CA VAL A 174 7.69 -1.35 7.12
C VAL A 174 8.84 -1.64 8.09
N LYS A 175 8.56 -2.34 9.19
CA LYS A 175 9.53 -2.59 10.26
C LYS A 175 9.23 -3.89 10.99
N THR A 176 10.27 -4.54 11.51
CA THR A 176 10.14 -5.65 12.46
C THR A 176 11.02 -5.39 13.67
N GLU A 177 10.47 -5.59 14.87
CA GLU A 177 11.15 -5.41 16.16
C GLU A 177 10.98 -6.67 17.03
N ASP A 178 12.02 -7.02 17.79
CA ASP A 178 11.98 -8.11 18.76
C ASP A 178 11.52 -7.56 20.12
N VAL A 179 10.38 -8.06 20.61
CA VAL A 179 9.75 -7.60 21.86
C VAL A 179 9.61 -8.78 22.84
N GLY A 180 10.69 -9.53 23.03
CA GLY A 180 10.75 -10.63 24.00
C GLY A 180 10.31 -11.95 23.38
N ASP A 181 9.09 -12.44 23.68
CA ASP A 181 8.57 -13.70 23.14
C ASP A 181 7.82 -13.54 21.80
N LEU A 182 7.68 -12.30 21.35
CA LEU A 182 6.96 -11.90 20.15
C LEU A 182 7.88 -11.05 19.24
N TYR A 183 7.63 -11.15 17.94
CA TYR A 183 8.06 -10.16 16.96
C TYR A 183 6.91 -9.19 16.70
N LYS A 184 7.17 -7.89 16.86
CA LYS A 184 6.28 -6.82 16.43
C LYS A 184 6.59 -6.47 14.99
N VAL A 185 5.62 -6.63 14.09
CA VAL A 185 5.74 -6.36 12.67
C VAL A 185 4.80 -5.21 12.30
N SER A 186 5.36 -4.06 11.95
CA SER A 186 4.62 -2.90 11.46
C SER A 186 4.38 -3.05 9.97
N LEU A 187 3.11 -3.16 9.60
CA LEU A 187 2.61 -3.33 8.24
C LEU A 187 2.02 -2.01 7.72
N THR A 188 2.06 -1.78 6.42
CA THR A 188 1.27 -0.75 5.74
C THR A 188 0.26 -1.41 4.84
N VAL A 189 -1.02 -1.08 5.03
CA VAL A 189 -2.14 -1.58 4.23
C VAL A 189 -2.95 -0.38 3.76
N ALA A 190 -3.05 -0.19 2.44
CA ALA A 190 -3.73 0.97 1.86
C ALA A 190 -3.27 2.33 2.45
N GLY A 191 -1.97 2.46 2.73
CA GLY A 191 -1.38 3.67 3.30
C GLY A 191 -1.60 3.86 4.81
N GLN A 192 -2.30 2.94 5.49
CA GLN A 192 -2.45 2.93 6.94
C GLN A 192 -1.42 2.00 7.59
N ALA A 193 -0.68 2.52 8.57
CA ALA A 193 0.25 1.72 9.35
C ALA A 193 -0.50 0.95 10.45
N VAL A 194 -0.30 -0.37 10.50
CA VAL A 194 -0.91 -1.26 11.49
C VAL A 194 0.20 -2.12 12.11
N ASP A 195 0.24 -2.15 13.44
CA ASP A 195 1.16 -3.01 14.18
C ASP A 195 0.52 -4.38 14.43
N SER A 196 1.24 -5.42 14.04
CA SER A 196 0.85 -6.82 14.25
C SER A 196 1.92 -7.56 15.05
N TYR A 197 1.56 -8.67 15.67
CA TYR A 197 2.47 -9.46 16.51
C TYR A 197 2.45 -10.92 16.11
N ILE A 198 3.61 -11.56 16.09
CA ILE A 198 3.74 -13.00 15.86
C ILE A 198 4.65 -13.61 16.91
N THR A 199 4.27 -14.77 17.44
CA THR A 199 5.11 -15.54 18.37
C THR A 199 6.44 -15.91 17.74
N LYS A 200 7.51 -15.99 18.55
CA LYS A 200 8.81 -16.46 18.07
C LYS A 200 8.78 -17.88 17.52
N THR A 201 7.75 -18.68 17.81
CA THR A 201 7.57 -19.99 17.16
C THR A 201 6.91 -19.89 15.79
N GLY A 202 6.21 -18.79 15.50
CA GLY A 202 5.45 -18.58 14.29
C GLY A 202 4.07 -19.24 14.28
N ASP A 203 3.64 -19.82 15.40
CA ASP A 203 2.38 -20.58 15.47
C ASP A 203 1.16 -19.68 15.69
N LEU A 204 1.33 -18.59 16.44
CA LEU A 204 0.28 -17.64 16.76
C LEU A 204 0.58 -16.27 16.18
N PHE A 205 -0.42 -15.72 15.49
CA PHE A 205 -0.44 -14.38 14.91
C PHE A 205 -1.57 -13.55 15.51
N PHE A 206 -1.26 -12.31 15.89
CA PHE A 206 -2.18 -11.35 16.47
C PHE A 206 -2.26 -10.13 15.54
N PRO A 207 -3.37 -9.94 14.81
CA PRO A 207 -3.53 -8.84 13.85
C PRO A 207 -3.41 -7.45 14.49
N GLN A 208 -3.77 -7.34 15.77
CA GLN A 208 -3.65 -6.13 16.58
C GLN A 208 -3.20 -6.50 17.98
N GLY A 209 -2.40 -5.64 18.60
CA GLY A 209 -2.03 -5.72 20.00
C GLY A 209 -2.06 -4.34 20.63
N PHE A 210 -2.68 -4.23 21.80
CA PHE A 210 -2.71 -3.00 22.57
C PHE A 210 -1.57 -3.02 23.58
N ASP A 211 -0.74 -1.97 23.57
CA ASP A 211 0.27 -1.79 24.59
C ASP A 211 -0.43 -1.36 25.88
N THR A 212 -0.44 -2.24 26.89
CA THR A 212 -1.06 -1.96 28.19
C THR A 212 -0.30 -0.90 28.99
N ASN A 213 0.91 -0.53 28.56
CA ASN A 213 1.72 0.51 29.19
C ASN A 213 1.42 1.91 28.62
N VAL A 214 0.59 2.00 27.59
CA VAL A 214 0.18 3.27 26.97
C VAL A 214 -1.27 3.52 27.33
N ASP A 215 -1.57 4.72 27.81
CA ASP A 215 -2.97 5.10 28.07
C ASP A 215 -3.71 5.23 26.72
N PRO A 216 -4.82 4.50 26.51
CA PRO A 216 -5.52 4.50 25.23
C PRO A 216 -6.14 5.85 24.86
N LEU A 217 -6.35 6.75 25.83
CA LEU A 217 -6.94 8.07 25.59
C LEU A 217 -5.91 9.13 25.23
N THR A 218 -4.71 9.05 25.79
CA THR A 218 -3.68 10.10 25.62
C THR A 218 -2.56 9.68 24.69
N GLY A 219 -2.36 8.37 24.47
CA GLY A 219 -1.25 7.85 23.68
C GLY A 219 0.13 8.10 24.32
N GLU A 220 0.16 8.63 25.55
CA GLU A 220 1.40 8.81 26.32
C GLU A 220 1.71 7.52 27.10
N ALA A 221 2.99 7.15 27.11
CA ALA A 221 3.46 6.04 27.94
C ALA A 221 3.17 6.38 29.41
N VAL A 222 2.41 5.52 30.08
CA VAL A 222 2.12 5.68 31.50
C VAL A 222 3.44 5.45 32.24
N ASN A 223 4.09 6.54 32.62
CA ASN A 223 5.36 6.49 33.32
C ASN A 223 5.09 6.06 34.77
N LEU A 224 4.94 4.74 34.97
CA LEU A 224 4.55 4.13 36.26
C LEU A 224 5.61 4.32 37.36
N GLU A 225 6.78 4.86 37.06
CA GLU A 225 7.86 5.06 38.03
C GLU A 225 7.69 6.31 38.92
N GLY A 226 6.61 7.09 38.75
CA GLY A 226 6.42 8.37 39.46
C GLY A 226 5.39 8.42 40.59
N VAL A 227 4.49 7.44 40.74
CA VAL A 227 3.39 7.52 41.72
C VAL A 227 3.77 6.82 43.02
N VAL A 228 4.73 7.42 43.75
CA VAL A 228 5.01 7.08 45.15
C VAL A 228 4.50 8.21 46.02
N ASP A 229 3.41 7.94 46.73
CA ASP A 229 2.94 8.60 47.95
C ASP A 229 2.87 10.15 47.95
N GLU A 230 1.81 10.72 47.36
CA GLU A 230 1.27 11.99 47.88
C GLU A 230 -0.13 11.77 48.48
N PRO A 231 -0.37 12.25 49.72
CA PRO A 231 -1.61 11.99 50.45
C PRO A 231 -2.79 12.76 49.86
N VAL A 232 -3.87 12.00 49.66
CA VAL A 232 -5.22 12.43 49.28
C VAL A 232 -5.66 13.69 50.06
N VAL A 233 -5.81 14.80 49.36
CA VAL A 233 -6.53 15.98 49.85
C VAL A 233 -7.96 15.90 49.30
N GLU A 234 -8.93 15.73 50.19
CA GLU A 234 -10.37 15.87 49.92
C GLU A 234 -10.66 17.24 49.30
N VAL A 235 -11.12 17.24 48.04
CA VAL A 235 -11.71 18.43 47.42
C VAL A 235 -13.23 18.27 47.45
N LYS A 236 -13.86 19.15 48.23
CA LYS A 236 -15.30 19.32 48.38
C LYS A 236 -15.92 19.88 47.10
N ASP A 237 -17.00 19.24 46.67
CA ASP A 237 -17.89 19.66 45.60
C ASP A 237 -18.47 21.07 45.83
N GLU A 238 -18.39 21.94 44.81
CA GLU A 238 -19.26 23.09 44.65
C GLU A 238 -19.87 23.07 43.24
N VAL A 239 -21.13 22.63 43.20
CA VAL A 239 -21.99 22.56 42.02
C VAL A 239 -22.49 23.95 41.68
N THR A 240 -22.09 24.50 40.54
CA THR A 240 -22.73 25.68 39.94
C THR A 240 -23.32 25.36 38.57
N LYS A 241 -24.64 25.31 38.56
CA LYS A 241 -25.58 25.25 37.45
C LYS A 241 -25.50 26.52 36.58
N PRO A 242 -25.35 26.44 35.25
CA PRO A 242 -25.65 27.58 34.39
C PRO A 242 -27.07 27.51 33.82
N GLU A 243 -27.68 28.68 33.82
CA GLU A 243 -29.03 29.03 33.42
C GLU A 243 -29.10 29.38 31.92
N VAL A 244 -30.23 29.02 31.33
CA VAL A 244 -30.64 29.14 29.92
C VAL A 244 -30.77 30.60 29.48
N VAL A 245 -30.23 30.97 28.31
CA VAL A 245 -30.68 32.16 27.56
C VAL A 245 -30.79 31.83 26.07
N VAL A 246 -32.03 31.76 25.60
CA VAL A 246 -32.43 31.66 24.19
C VAL A 246 -32.62 33.07 23.65
N GLU A 247 -31.83 33.50 22.67
CA GLU A 247 -32.14 34.67 21.86
C GLU A 247 -32.03 34.35 20.35
N LYS A 248 -33.19 34.37 19.69
CA LYS A 248 -33.32 34.51 18.24
C LYS A 248 -32.96 35.95 17.85
N PRO A 249 -32.32 36.13 16.69
CA PRO A 249 -32.69 37.26 15.85
C PRO A 249 -33.04 36.80 14.43
N ALA A 250 -34.27 37.12 14.04
CA ALA A 250 -34.66 37.22 12.64
C ALA A 250 -34.02 38.49 12.06
N VAL A 251 -33.18 38.35 11.03
CA VAL A 251 -32.67 39.47 10.25
C VAL A 251 -33.08 39.25 8.79
N GLU A 252 -34.07 40.05 8.40
CA GLU A 252 -34.60 40.24 7.06
C GLU A 252 -33.59 41.12 6.28
N VAL A 253 -32.86 40.51 5.34
CA VAL A 253 -31.87 41.20 4.51
C VAL A 253 -32.54 41.62 3.20
N LYS A 254 -32.71 42.95 3.05
CA LYS A 254 -33.12 43.64 1.84
C LYS A 254 -32.11 43.43 0.71
N GLU A 255 -32.60 43.02 -0.46
CA GLU A 255 -31.91 43.13 -1.74
C GLU A 255 -31.71 44.62 -2.10
N GLU A 256 -30.45 45.04 -2.18
CA GLU A 256 -30.05 46.29 -2.84
C GLU A 256 -29.22 45.91 -4.08
N VAL A 257 -29.84 46.10 -5.24
CA VAL A 257 -29.25 45.90 -6.56
C VAL A 257 -28.20 47.00 -6.79
N VAL A 258 -26.93 46.66 -6.57
CA VAL A 258 -25.80 47.52 -6.94
C VAL A 258 -25.34 47.15 -8.35
N GLU A 259 -25.56 48.06 -9.29
CA GLU A 259 -25.08 48.04 -10.66
C GLU A 259 -23.54 48.17 -10.66
N VAL A 260 -22.86 47.02 -10.75
CA VAL A 260 -21.39 46.93 -10.79
C VAL A 260 -20.90 47.32 -12.19
N LYS A 261 -20.27 48.49 -12.27
CA LYS A 261 -19.47 48.91 -13.44
C LYS A 261 -18.33 47.91 -13.67
N GLU A 262 -18.31 47.32 -14.86
CA GLU A 262 -17.26 46.43 -15.34
C GLU A 262 -15.88 47.11 -15.28
N PRO A 263 -14.91 46.56 -14.54
CA PRO A 263 -13.52 46.97 -14.69
C PRO A 263 -12.97 46.37 -15.98
N VAL A 264 -12.52 47.25 -16.88
CA VAL A 264 -11.75 46.90 -18.08
C VAL A 264 -10.44 46.26 -17.63
N VAL A 265 -10.41 44.93 -17.57
CA VAL A 265 -9.22 44.14 -17.25
C VAL A 265 -8.25 44.20 -18.43
N GLU A 266 -7.19 44.98 -18.23
CA GLU A 266 -6.04 45.10 -19.13
C GLU A 266 -5.37 43.72 -19.32
N LYS A 267 -5.51 43.16 -20.53
CA LYS A 267 -4.96 41.85 -20.92
C LYS A 267 -3.43 41.87 -20.83
N LYS A 268 -2.87 41.34 -19.73
CA LYS A 268 -1.45 40.98 -19.66
C LYS A 268 -1.14 39.87 -20.70
N PRO A 269 0.03 39.92 -21.36
CA PRO A 269 0.41 38.94 -22.37
C PRO A 269 0.46 37.54 -21.77
N VAL A 270 -0.37 36.65 -22.32
CA VAL A 270 -0.48 35.24 -21.95
C VAL A 270 0.81 34.55 -22.36
N VAL A 271 1.65 34.21 -21.37
CA VAL A 271 2.81 33.35 -21.55
C VAL A 271 2.26 31.99 -22.02
N PRO A 272 2.81 31.37 -23.08
CA PRO A 272 2.29 30.10 -23.60
C PRO A 272 2.35 29.04 -22.49
N ALA A 273 1.17 28.59 -22.06
CA ALA A 273 1.03 27.58 -21.02
C ALA A 273 1.65 26.26 -21.48
N SER A 274 2.50 25.67 -20.65
CA SER A 274 3.12 24.37 -20.92
C SER A 274 2.02 23.32 -20.99
N THR A 275 1.91 22.63 -22.13
CA THR A 275 0.95 21.52 -22.30
C THR A 275 1.63 20.22 -21.90
N LYS A 276 1.04 19.46 -20.95
CA LYS A 276 1.53 18.14 -20.52
C LYS A 276 0.51 17.05 -20.86
N SER A 277 0.98 15.97 -21.45
CA SER A 277 0.17 14.76 -21.69
C SER A 277 0.44 13.72 -20.60
N LEU A 278 -0.62 13.26 -19.95
CA LEU A 278 -0.57 12.21 -18.93
C LEU A 278 -1.48 11.06 -19.36
N SER A 279 -1.08 9.82 -19.06
CA SER A 279 -1.90 8.63 -19.30
C SER A 279 -2.18 7.94 -17.97
N VAL A 280 -3.44 7.58 -17.74
CA VAL A 280 -3.92 6.90 -16.54
C VAL A 280 -4.72 5.68 -16.96
N ALA A 281 -4.31 4.51 -16.47
CA ALA A 281 -5.10 3.30 -16.60
C ALA A 281 -6.10 3.23 -15.45
N ALA A 282 -7.38 3.07 -15.77
CA ALA A 282 -8.42 2.82 -14.78
C ALA A 282 -8.68 1.32 -14.69
N LYS A 283 -8.27 0.72 -13.58
CA LYS A 283 -8.53 -0.68 -13.23
C LYS A 283 -9.68 -0.73 -12.23
N LYS A 284 -10.21 -1.93 -11.97
CA LYS A 284 -11.21 -2.12 -10.90
C LYS A 284 -10.66 -1.54 -9.60
N TRP A 285 -11.31 -0.49 -9.09
CA TRP A 285 -11.03 0.17 -7.80
C TRP A 285 -9.76 1.03 -7.71
N LEU A 286 -8.96 1.18 -8.77
CA LEU A 286 -7.70 1.92 -8.69
C LEU A 286 -7.34 2.64 -10.00
N PHE A 287 -6.80 3.85 -9.88
CA PHE A 287 -6.12 4.56 -10.97
C PHE A 287 -4.62 4.28 -10.94
N GLU A 288 -4.03 3.93 -12.08
CA GLU A 288 -2.60 3.72 -12.21
C GLU A 288 -2.00 4.73 -13.21
N PRO A 289 -1.07 5.61 -12.79
CA PRO A 289 -0.56 5.76 -11.42
C PRO A 289 -1.58 6.39 -10.46
N GLU A 290 -1.46 6.08 -9.17
CA GLU A 290 -2.33 6.64 -8.13
C GLU A 290 -2.06 8.13 -7.88
N MET A 291 -0.81 8.56 -8.02
CA MET A 291 -0.37 9.94 -7.83
C MET A 291 0.09 10.57 -9.15
N LEU A 292 -0.54 11.66 -9.54
CA LEU A 292 -0.19 12.47 -10.70
C LEU A 292 0.45 13.78 -10.24
N LYS A 293 1.62 14.14 -10.80
CA LYS A 293 2.33 15.39 -10.44
C LYS A 293 2.40 16.35 -11.62
N VAL A 294 1.97 17.60 -11.41
CA VAL A 294 1.91 18.66 -12.44
C VAL A 294 2.30 20.00 -11.82
N LYS A 295 2.58 21.02 -12.65
CA LYS A 295 2.88 22.38 -12.16
C LYS A 295 1.64 23.25 -12.31
N GLN A 296 1.49 24.22 -11.41
CA GLN A 296 0.41 25.21 -11.53
C GLN A 296 0.49 25.96 -12.87
N GLY A 297 -0.64 26.09 -13.55
CA GLY A 297 -0.78 26.76 -14.85
C GLY A 297 -0.50 25.87 -16.06
N ASP A 298 -0.16 24.59 -15.86
CA ASP A 298 -0.04 23.64 -16.95
C ASP A 298 -1.42 23.31 -17.54
N VAL A 299 -1.48 23.20 -18.87
CA VAL A 299 -2.64 22.65 -19.58
C VAL A 299 -2.45 21.15 -19.70
N ILE A 300 -3.27 20.39 -19.00
CA ILE A 300 -3.13 18.93 -18.89
C ILE A 300 -4.05 18.27 -19.91
N LYS A 301 -3.50 17.38 -20.72
CA LYS A 301 -4.24 16.43 -21.56
C LYS A 301 -4.11 15.05 -20.93
N LEU A 302 -5.14 14.65 -20.19
CA LEU A 302 -5.20 13.39 -19.45
C LEU A 302 -5.92 12.34 -20.29
N THR A 303 -5.20 11.31 -20.74
CA THR A 303 -5.77 10.15 -21.41
C THR A 303 -6.14 9.09 -20.37
N ILE A 304 -7.41 8.75 -20.28
CA ILE A 304 -7.94 7.74 -19.35
C ILE A 304 -8.24 6.47 -20.16
N VAL A 305 -7.61 5.35 -19.79
CA VAL A 305 -7.81 4.05 -20.45
C VAL A 305 -8.56 3.11 -19.50
N PRO A 306 -9.88 2.91 -19.68
CA PRO A 306 -10.67 2.06 -18.80
C PRO A 306 -10.50 0.57 -19.12
N SER A 307 -10.46 -0.26 -18.08
CA SER A 307 -10.39 -1.73 -18.20
C SER A 307 -11.79 -2.38 -18.27
N GLY A 308 -12.58 -1.97 -19.27
CA GLY A 308 -13.92 -2.52 -19.52
C GLY A 308 -15.00 -2.10 -18.52
N LEU A 309 -14.90 -0.88 -18.00
CA LEU A 309 -15.87 -0.26 -17.11
C LEU A 309 -16.22 1.13 -17.63
N ASP A 310 -17.50 1.48 -17.53
CA ASP A 310 -17.99 2.84 -17.78
C ASP A 310 -18.13 3.56 -16.45
N PHE A 311 -17.62 4.79 -16.36
CA PHE A 311 -17.65 5.57 -15.13
C PHE A 311 -17.54 7.07 -15.39
N THR A 312 -17.74 7.89 -14.37
CA THR A 312 -17.55 9.35 -14.44
C THR A 312 -16.31 9.74 -13.66
N PHE A 313 -15.28 10.20 -14.36
CA PHE A 313 -14.06 10.74 -13.77
C PHE A 313 -14.33 12.16 -13.24
N ALA A 314 -13.97 12.44 -11.98
CA ALA A 314 -14.17 13.75 -11.38
C ALA A 314 -12.99 14.21 -10.51
N ILE A 315 -12.73 15.53 -10.56
CA ILE A 315 -11.86 16.27 -9.64
C ILE A 315 -12.68 17.45 -9.12
N ALA A 316 -13.40 17.22 -8.01
CA ALA A 316 -14.40 18.15 -7.49
C ALA A 316 -13.85 19.57 -7.27
N ASP A 317 -12.66 19.68 -6.68
CA ASP A 317 -12.02 20.96 -6.36
C ASP A 317 -11.61 21.80 -7.58
N LEU A 318 -11.41 21.14 -8.72
CA LEU A 318 -11.09 21.77 -10.00
C LEU A 318 -12.32 21.91 -10.91
N GLY A 319 -13.49 21.40 -10.51
CA GLY A 319 -14.71 21.44 -11.31
C GLY A 319 -14.63 20.61 -12.59
N VAL A 320 -13.76 19.60 -12.64
CA VAL A 320 -13.60 18.72 -13.79
C VAL A 320 -14.46 17.48 -13.57
N SER A 321 -15.37 17.18 -14.50
CA SER A 321 -16.18 15.97 -14.51
C SER A 321 -16.39 15.51 -15.95
N GLN A 322 -16.07 14.24 -16.24
CA GLN A 322 -16.16 13.68 -17.58
C GLN A 322 -16.61 12.22 -17.53
N GLU A 323 -17.62 11.88 -18.33
CA GLU A 323 -18.03 10.49 -18.54
C GLU A 323 -17.02 9.75 -19.43
N VAL A 324 -16.61 8.57 -19.00
CA VAL A 324 -15.60 7.71 -19.62
C VAL A 324 -16.29 6.44 -20.12
N ARG A 325 -16.34 6.27 -21.46
CA ARG A 325 -16.86 5.09 -22.16
C ARG A 325 -15.82 4.62 -23.17
N GLY A 326 -14.78 3.95 -22.68
CA GLY A 326 -13.57 3.67 -23.46
C GLY A 326 -12.48 4.73 -23.29
N GLU A 327 -11.45 4.70 -24.15
CA GLU A 327 -10.32 5.63 -24.07
C GLU A 327 -10.81 7.07 -24.27
N THR A 328 -10.69 7.88 -23.22
CA THR A 328 -11.25 9.24 -23.17
C THR A 328 -10.15 10.24 -22.82
N ILE A 329 -10.09 11.36 -23.55
CA ILE A 329 -9.11 12.42 -23.31
C ILE A 329 -9.81 13.59 -22.62
N VAL A 330 -9.38 13.91 -21.40
CA VAL A 330 -9.85 15.05 -20.61
C VAL A 330 -8.81 16.16 -20.68
N GLN A 331 -9.22 17.37 -21.03
CA GLN A 331 -8.32 18.52 -21.06
C GLN A 331 -8.76 19.57 -20.04
N PHE A 332 -7.85 19.97 -19.14
CA PHE A 332 -8.10 21.00 -18.13
C PHE A 332 -6.83 21.77 -17.78
N THR A 333 -6.97 22.90 -17.07
CA THR A 333 -5.82 23.72 -16.63
C THR A 333 -5.67 23.61 -15.12
N ALA A 334 -4.45 23.37 -14.64
CA ALA A 334 -4.16 23.26 -13.20
C ALA A 334 -3.99 24.64 -12.55
N ASP A 335 -5.09 25.38 -12.39
CA ASP A 335 -5.04 26.78 -11.94
C ASP A 335 -4.79 26.95 -10.44
N LYS A 336 -5.04 25.92 -9.63
CA LYS A 336 -4.88 25.94 -8.17
C LYS A 336 -3.70 25.04 -7.75
N LYS A 337 -2.83 25.53 -6.86
CA LYS A 337 -1.82 24.69 -6.18
C LYS A 337 -2.47 23.88 -5.08
N GLY A 338 -1.99 22.67 -4.87
CA GLY A 338 -2.47 21.80 -3.81
C GLY A 338 -2.51 20.33 -4.20
N SER A 339 -3.09 19.52 -3.31
CA SER A 339 -3.40 18.12 -3.55
C SER A 339 -4.91 18.02 -3.75
N PHE A 340 -5.31 17.45 -4.87
CA PHE A 340 -6.71 17.31 -5.27
C PHE A 340 -7.07 15.84 -5.37
N ALA A 341 -8.16 15.45 -4.73
CA ALA A 341 -8.68 14.10 -4.80
C ALA A 341 -9.28 13.85 -6.20
N VAL A 342 -8.81 12.79 -6.84
CA VAL A 342 -9.40 12.24 -8.05
C VAL A 342 -10.34 11.12 -7.63
N SER A 343 -11.59 11.17 -8.06
CA SER A 343 -12.60 10.19 -7.67
C SER A 343 -13.51 9.82 -8.82
N CYS A 344 -14.17 8.68 -8.70
CA CYS A 344 -15.26 8.30 -9.58
C CYS A 344 -16.59 8.84 -9.03
N ALA A 345 -17.22 9.79 -9.73
CA ALA A 345 -18.47 10.42 -9.28
C ALA A 345 -19.73 9.55 -9.51
N SER A 346 -19.65 8.56 -10.40
CA SER A 346 -20.77 7.66 -10.74
C SER A 346 -20.63 6.26 -10.10
N CYS A 347 -19.54 6.03 -9.36
CA CYS A 347 -19.33 4.78 -8.66
C CYS A 347 -20.03 4.85 -7.30
N GLU A 348 -20.63 3.73 -6.87
CA GLU A 348 -21.15 3.62 -5.49
C GLU A 348 -20.02 3.85 -4.48
N ASP A 349 -20.30 4.48 -3.35
CA ASP A 349 -19.28 4.96 -2.39
C ASP A 349 -18.38 3.83 -1.84
N TRP A 350 -18.89 2.61 -1.73
CA TRP A 350 -18.16 1.41 -1.27
C TRP A 350 -17.22 0.81 -2.34
N ARG A 351 -17.18 1.44 -3.51
CA ARG A 351 -16.54 0.99 -4.75
C ARG A 351 -15.67 2.10 -5.35
N GLY A 352 -15.26 3.06 -4.53
CA GLY A 352 -14.55 4.26 -4.96
C GLY A 352 -13.19 3.97 -5.59
N MET A 353 -13.06 4.22 -6.90
CA MET A 353 -11.75 4.44 -7.52
C MET A 353 -11.24 5.81 -7.08
N SER A 354 -10.17 5.85 -6.29
CA SER A 354 -9.53 7.08 -5.83
C SER A 354 -8.12 7.22 -6.38
N GLY A 355 -7.68 8.47 -6.52
CA GLY A 355 -6.31 8.85 -6.85
C GLY A 355 -6.04 10.28 -6.36
N THR A 356 -4.81 10.75 -6.55
CA THR A 356 -4.39 12.09 -6.11
C THR A 356 -3.67 12.85 -7.21
N LEU A 357 -4.12 14.08 -7.50
CA LEU A 357 -3.42 15.02 -8.35
C LEU A 357 -2.69 16.05 -7.48
N VAL A 358 -1.38 16.10 -7.57
CA VAL A 358 -0.53 17.07 -6.86
C VAL A 358 -0.09 18.15 -7.85
N VAL A 359 -0.48 19.40 -7.56
CA VAL A 359 -0.11 20.59 -8.33
C VAL A 359 0.91 21.41 -7.55
N GLU A 360 2.14 21.45 -8.06
CA GLU A 360 3.30 22.14 -7.46
C GLU A 360 3.42 23.63 -7.83
#